data_AF-A0A9P3GSZ5-F1
#
_entry.id   AF-A0A9P3GSZ5-F1
#
_cell.length_a   1.000
_cell.length_b   1.000
_cell.length_c   1.000
_cell.angle_alpha   90.00
_cell.angle_beta   90.00
_cell.angle_gamma   90.00
#
_symmetry.space_group_name_H-M   'P 1'
#
loop_
_entity.id
_entity.type
_entity.pdbx_description
1 polymer ?
#
loop_
_entity_poly.entity_id
_entity_poly.type
_entity_poly.pdbx_seq_one_letter_code
_entity_poly.pdbx_strand_id
1 'polypeptide(L)'
;MSLLDLANELLLAIKAHIAPTDLLTHVCFLQLCARTQACYEGAAGVRGFWRALVRANGLGLNDFERDGERTWRRVGVKCAEHAWVCADGACGVARLEENQKRIQEAAEQWPEWDSSKAVTPGEAYAVGGGEITPSSLLGRLGLNSDFPHPLCEELQLRKQIKQCAFIRKDDTPGWSRADLLKQHPVALRSFATFPFLTSFYMLNLHDQEYLESEVQPENKHGITVHDYLTALGEVLGKRMSSDQLNDFLRTMPHLPDGREDLFPKTWAHRDILVVASNVGSWFQLMNWTGISQLEGSEERGPCFVMEFDWKELPKDVREHVDMYEDERPCTLVEGVPAP
;
A
#
# COMPACT_ATOMS: atom_id res chain seq x y z
N MET A 1 -29.36 21.06 -30.02
CA MET A 1 -29.73 20.70 -28.64
C MET A 1 -28.48 20.15 -27.98
N SER A 2 -27.95 20.87 -27.00
CA SER A 2 -26.84 20.45 -26.15
C SER A 2 -27.31 19.44 -25.10
N LEU A 3 -26.38 18.66 -24.54
CA LEU A 3 -26.60 17.89 -23.31
C LEU A 3 -27.05 18.82 -22.14
N LEU A 4 -26.63 20.08 -22.18
CA LEU A 4 -26.99 21.12 -21.22
C LEU A 4 -28.45 21.61 -21.34
N ASP A 5 -29.11 21.33 -22.47
CA ASP A 5 -30.51 21.74 -22.75
C ASP A 5 -31.54 20.73 -22.22
N LEU A 6 -31.11 19.51 -21.86
CA LEU A 6 -32.00 18.43 -21.44
C LEU A 6 -32.74 18.75 -20.14
N ALA A 7 -33.92 18.15 -19.92
CA ALA A 7 -34.66 18.27 -18.66
C ALA A 7 -33.92 17.55 -17.50
N ASN A 8 -34.18 17.92 -16.24
CA ASN A 8 -33.49 17.32 -15.07
C ASN A 8 -33.77 15.81 -14.96
N GLU A 9 -34.96 15.40 -15.36
CA GLU A 9 -35.46 14.03 -15.43
C GLU A 9 -34.60 13.20 -16.39
N LEU A 10 -34.18 13.79 -17.52
CA LEU A 10 -33.30 13.14 -18.50
C LEU A 10 -31.85 13.07 -17.99
N LEU A 11 -31.36 14.09 -17.27
CA LEU A 11 -30.05 14.04 -16.61
C LEU A 11 -30.01 12.97 -15.52
N LEU A 12 -31.09 12.80 -14.75
CA LEU A 12 -31.25 11.72 -13.77
C LEU A 12 -31.36 10.35 -14.45
N ALA A 13 -32.08 10.24 -15.57
CA ALA A 13 -32.14 9.02 -16.36
C ALA A 13 -30.77 8.62 -16.92
N ILE A 14 -29.98 9.57 -17.44
CA ILE A 14 -28.59 9.34 -17.87
C ILE A 14 -27.75 8.85 -16.69
N LYS A 15 -27.79 9.52 -15.53
CA LYS A 15 -27.09 9.08 -14.31
C LYS A 15 -27.46 7.64 -13.91
N ALA A 16 -28.72 7.23 -14.11
CA ALA A 16 -29.20 5.89 -13.78
C ALA A 16 -28.80 4.80 -14.78
N HIS A 17 -28.27 5.17 -15.96
CA HIS A 17 -27.68 4.23 -16.93
C HIS A 17 -26.14 4.12 -16.81
N ILE A 18 -25.49 4.98 -16.02
CA ILE A 18 -24.09 4.79 -15.63
C ILE A 18 -24.04 3.60 -14.65
N ALA A 19 -23.12 2.66 -14.86
CA ALA A 19 -22.96 1.52 -13.96
C ALA A 19 -22.59 2.01 -12.55
N PRO A 20 -23.20 1.48 -11.47
CA PRO A 20 -23.02 2.00 -10.11
C PRO A 20 -21.61 1.79 -9.53
N THR A 21 -20.73 1.12 -10.26
CA THR A 21 -19.30 0.93 -9.95
C THR A 21 -18.37 1.74 -10.85
N ASP A 22 -18.86 2.38 -11.91
CA ASP A 22 -18.02 3.16 -12.85
C ASP A 22 -17.71 4.55 -12.28
N LEU A 23 -16.62 4.63 -11.52
CA LEU A 23 -16.16 5.88 -10.89
C LEU A 23 -15.80 6.95 -11.94
N LEU A 24 -15.22 6.54 -13.07
CA LEU A 24 -14.72 7.48 -14.07
C LEU A 24 -15.88 8.16 -14.80
N THR A 25 -16.86 7.41 -15.30
CA THR A 25 -18.05 7.99 -15.93
C THR A 25 -18.91 8.76 -14.93
N HIS A 26 -19.01 8.30 -13.67
CA HIS A 26 -19.70 9.08 -12.64
C HIS A 26 -19.03 10.43 -12.34
N VAL A 27 -17.69 10.49 -12.24
CA VAL A 27 -16.96 11.76 -12.04
C VAL A 27 -16.98 12.63 -13.30
N CYS A 28 -16.83 12.06 -14.50
CA CYS A 28 -17.04 12.78 -15.76
C CYS A 28 -18.42 13.45 -15.78
N PHE A 29 -19.49 12.69 -15.52
CA PHE A 29 -20.85 13.23 -15.51
C PHE A 29 -21.04 14.30 -14.42
N LEU A 30 -20.47 14.10 -13.23
CA LEU A 30 -20.45 15.11 -12.15
C LEU A 30 -19.80 16.43 -12.59
N GLN A 31 -18.73 16.39 -13.37
CA GLN A 31 -17.95 17.59 -13.72
C GLN A 31 -18.54 18.41 -14.88
N LEU A 32 -19.49 17.88 -15.66
CA LEU A 32 -20.05 18.55 -16.85
C LEU A 32 -20.66 19.94 -16.56
N CYS A 33 -21.53 20.07 -15.55
CA CYS A 33 -22.08 21.37 -15.14
C CYS A 33 -22.77 21.31 -13.76
N ALA A 34 -23.13 22.46 -13.20
CA ALA A 34 -23.87 22.55 -11.94
C ALA A 34 -25.19 21.74 -11.91
N ARG A 35 -25.84 21.51 -13.08
CA ARG A 35 -27.06 20.70 -13.16
C ARG A 35 -26.79 19.21 -12.95
N THR A 36 -25.68 18.69 -13.49
CA THR A 36 -25.29 17.29 -13.25
C THR A 36 -24.68 17.10 -11.86
N GLN A 37 -24.07 18.15 -11.27
CA GLN A 37 -23.69 18.16 -9.85
C GLN A 37 -24.91 18.01 -8.93
N ALA A 38 -26.01 18.72 -9.20
CA ALA A 38 -27.25 18.60 -8.43
C ALA A 38 -27.81 17.15 -8.39
N CYS A 39 -27.60 16.35 -9.45
CA CYS A 39 -27.96 14.93 -9.50
C CYS A 39 -27.22 14.05 -8.47
N TYR A 40 -26.18 14.58 -7.81
CA TYR A 40 -25.44 13.92 -6.72
C TYR A 40 -25.52 14.69 -5.38
N GLU A 41 -26.40 15.67 -5.23
CA GLU A 41 -26.44 16.56 -4.05
C GLU A 41 -27.82 16.67 -3.36
N GLY A 42 -28.92 16.33 -4.06
CA GLY A 42 -30.28 16.69 -3.60
C GLY A 42 -31.14 15.62 -2.92
N ALA A 43 -30.75 14.34 -2.89
CA ALA A 43 -31.66 13.24 -2.50
C ALA A 43 -31.21 12.43 -1.27
N ALA A 44 -32.17 11.81 -0.56
CA ALA A 44 -31.85 10.90 0.55
C ALA A 44 -30.95 9.73 0.14
N GLY A 45 -31.15 9.19 -1.07
CA GLY A 45 -30.31 8.16 -1.69
C GLY A 45 -28.93 8.64 -2.18
N VAL A 46 -28.51 9.87 -1.88
CA VAL A 46 -27.11 10.30 -2.04
C VAL A 46 -26.26 9.82 -0.85
N ARG A 47 -26.84 9.59 0.33
CA ARG A 47 -26.09 9.14 1.50
C ARG A 47 -25.49 7.76 1.26
N GLY A 48 -24.16 7.66 1.31
CA GLY A 48 -23.41 6.44 1.03
C GLY A 48 -23.14 6.19 -0.45
N PHE A 49 -23.63 7.02 -1.39
CA PHE A 49 -23.39 6.80 -2.83
C PHE A 49 -21.90 6.86 -3.16
N TRP A 50 -21.20 7.92 -2.75
CA TRP A 50 -19.76 8.05 -3.00
C TRP A 50 -18.96 7.04 -2.18
N ARG A 51 -19.45 6.64 -1.00
CA ARG A 51 -18.82 5.55 -0.22
C ARG A 51 -18.87 4.23 -0.97
N ALA A 52 -20.05 3.83 -1.47
CA ALA A 52 -20.23 2.59 -2.20
C ALA A 52 -19.45 2.59 -3.53
N LEU A 53 -19.55 3.67 -4.31
CA LEU A 53 -18.83 3.82 -5.57
C LEU A 53 -17.30 3.71 -5.39
N VAL A 54 -16.75 4.41 -4.41
CA VAL A 54 -15.29 4.42 -4.14
C VAL A 54 -14.84 3.05 -3.61
N ARG A 55 -15.63 2.37 -2.75
CA ARG A 55 -15.34 0.99 -2.30
C ARG A 55 -15.43 -0.04 -3.41
N ALA A 56 -16.37 0.11 -4.34
CA ALA A 56 -16.48 -0.76 -5.52
C ALA A 56 -15.28 -0.64 -6.48
N ASN A 57 -14.50 0.44 -6.38
CA ASN A 57 -13.22 0.63 -7.07
C ASN A 57 -12.01 0.23 -6.19
N GLY A 58 -12.26 -0.51 -5.10
CA GLY A 58 -11.28 -0.94 -4.12
C GLY A 58 -10.52 0.19 -3.42
N LEU A 59 -11.13 1.37 -3.27
CA LEU A 59 -10.51 2.53 -2.64
C LEU A 59 -11.08 2.78 -1.22
N GLY A 60 -10.20 3.08 -0.28
CA GLY A 60 -10.53 3.47 1.10
C GLY A 60 -10.39 4.96 1.40
N LEU A 61 -10.65 5.30 2.66
CA LEU A 61 -10.20 6.55 3.30
C LEU A 61 -8.99 6.24 4.18
N ASN A 62 -7.99 7.10 4.17
CA ASN A 62 -6.87 7.03 5.11
C ASN A 62 -7.36 7.31 6.55
N ASP A 63 -6.65 6.80 7.55
CA ASP A 63 -6.79 7.12 8.99
C ASP A 63 -7.07 8.61 9.33
N PHE A 64 -6.39 9.55 8.68
CA PHE A 64 -6.56 11.00 8.90
C PHE A 64 -7.80 11.61 8.23
N GLU A 65 -8.52 10.88 7.39
CA GLU A 65 -9.67 11.38 6.63
C GLU A 65 -10.99 11.12 7.36
N ARG A 66 -11.70 12.21 7.71
CA ARG A 66 -12.99 12.12 8.43
C ARG A 66 -14.05 11.44 7.58
N ASP A 67 -14.70 10.41 8.11
CA ASP A 67 -15.86 9.79 7.46
C ASP A 67 -16.98 10.81 7.18
N GLY A 68 -17.54 10.75 5.98
CA GLY A 68 -18.61 11.63 5.53
C GLY A 68 -18.65 11.75 4.01
N GLU A 69 -19.85 11.95 3.46
CA GLU A 69 -20.11 11.92 2.01
C GLU A 69 -19.20 12.87 1.21
N ARG A 70 -18.92 14.05 1.75
CA ARG A 70 -18.02 15.05 1.14
C ARG A 70 -16.58 14.55 1.04
N THR A 71 -16.12 13.75 2.00
CA THR A 71 -14.78 13.16 2.00
C THR A 71 -14.70 12.04 0.96
N TRP A 72 -15.66 11.11 0.96
CA TRP A 72 -15.75 10.03 -0.04
C TRP A 72 -15.83 10.60 -1.47
N ARG A 73 -16.67 11.62 -1.72
CA ARG A 73 -16.73 12.32 -3.01
C ARG A 73 -15.39 12.96 -3.39
N ARG A 74 -14.74 13.69 -2.46
CA ARG A 74 -13.43 14.33 -2.71
C ARG A 74 -12.37 13.30 -3.08
N VAL A 75 -12.37 12.15 -2.42
CA VAL A 75 -11.47 11.03 -2.71
C VAL A 75 -11.77 10.44 -4.09
N GLY A 76 -13.02 10.10 -4.40
CA GLY A 76 -13.41 9.54 -5.69
C GLY A 76 -13.04 10.46 -6.86
N VAL A 77 -13.35 11.76 -6.75
CA VAL A 77 -12.98 12.78 -7.74
C VAL A 77 -11.46 12.86 -7.91
N LYS A 78 -10.68 13.02 -6.83
CA LYS A 78 -9.22 13.10 -6.89
C LYS A 78 -8.57 11.84 -7.50
N CYS A 79 -9.12 10.66 -7.21
CA CYS A 79 -8.64 9.41 -7.75
C CYS A 79 -8.96 9.27 -9.24
N ALA A 80 -10.16 9.64 -9.69
CA ALA A 80 -10.53 9.66 -11.12
C ALA A 80 -9.69 10.68 -11.92
N GLU A 81 -9.55 11.90 -11.42
CA GLU A 81 -8.73 12.96 -12.05
C GLU A 81 -7.27 12.52 -12.24
N HIS A 82 -6.69 11.83 -11.25
CA HIS A 82 -5.35 11.25 -11.37
C HIS A 82 -5.32 10.03 -12.30
N ALA A 83 -6.35 9.18 -12.29
CA ALA A 83 -6.39 7.96 -13.08
C ALA A 83 -6.28 8.25 -14.59
N TRP A 84 -6.91 9.32 -15.09
CA TRP A 84 -6.85 9.71 -16.51
C TRP A 84 -5.47 10.21 -16.98
N VAL A 85 -4.59 10.63 -16.08
CA VAL A 85 -3.26 11.18 -16.42
C VAL A 85 -2.09 10.29 -16.00
N CYS A 86 -2.34 9.29 -15.14
CA CYS A 86 -1.31 8.38 -14.65
C CYS A 86 -1.18 7.16 -15.57
N ALA A 87 -0.10 7.11 -16.34
CA ALA A 87 0.22 6.01 -17.25
C ALA A 87 0.89 4.80 -16.57
N ASP A 88 1.09 4.82 -15.25
CA ASP A 88 1.71 3.72 -14.51
C ASP A 88 0.72 2.56 -14.30
N GLY A 89 1.10 1.35 -14.70
CA GLY A 89 0.27 0.15 -14.68
C GLY A 89 0.00 -0.47 -13.30
N ALA A 90 0.60 0.05 -12.22
CA ALA A 90 0.18 -0.25 -10.84
C ALA A 90 -0.74 0.82 -10.26
N CYS A 91 -0.97 1.91 -11.00
CA CYS A 91 -1.83 3.04 -10.67
C CYS A 91 -2.82 3.28 -11.85
N GLY A 92 -3.19 4.54 -12.11
CA GLY A 92 -3.98 4.90 -13.30
C GLY A 92 -5.39 4.30 -13.32
N VAL A 93 -5.93 4.17 -14.54
CA VAL A 93 -7.20 3.46 -14.81
C VAL A 93 -7.05 1.96 -14.54
N ALA A 94 -5.95 1.34 -14.98
CA ALA A 94 -5.73 -0.10 -14.86
C ALA A 94 -5.82 -0.62 -13.42
N ARG A 95 -5.32 0.14 -12.43
CA ARG A 95 -5.47 -0.20 -11.00
C ARG A 95 -6.92 -0.12 -10.53
N LEU A 96 -7.73 0.80 -11.04
CA LEU A 96 -9.16 0.88 -10.68
C LEU A 96 -9.92 -0.33 -11.25
N GLU A 97 -9.62 -0.72 -12.49
CA GLU A 97 -10.19 -1.91 -13.15
C GLU A 97 -9.77 -3.21 -12.42
N GLU A 98 -8.48 -3.36 -12.06
CA GLU A 98 -8.00 -4.50 -11.27
C GLU A 98 -8.66 -4.52 -9.89
N ASN A 99 -8.71 -3.38 -9.18
CA ASN A 99 -9.36 -3.28 -7.88
C ASN A 99 -10.86 -3.65 -7.97
N GLN A 100 -11.60 -3.16 -8.98
CA GLN A 100 -13.00 -3.51 -9.17
C GLN A 100 -13.17 -5.02 -9.42
N LYS A 101 -12.30 -5.62 -10.24
CA LYS A 101 -12.27 -7.07 -10.47
C LYS A 101 -12.01 -7.85 -9.17
N ARG A 102 -11.07 -7.41 -8.33
CA ARG A 102 -10.80 -8.04 -7.03
C ARG A 102 -11.95 -7.88 -6.03
N ILE A 103 -12.66 -6.75 -6.04
CA ILE A 103 -13.89 -6.58 -5.24
C ILE A 103 -14.99 -7.53 -5.71
N GLN A 104 -15.15 -7.73 -7.02
CA GLN A 104 -16.11 -8.70 -7.57
C GLN A 104 -15.73 -10.14 -7.22
N GLU A 105 -14.48 -10.55 -7.44
CA GLU A 105 -13.97 -11.89 -7.08
C GLU A 105 -14.18 -12.19 -5.60
N ALA A 106 -13.88 -11.24 -4.72
CA ALA A 106 -14.12 -11.38 -3.28
C ALA A 106 -15.63 -11.42 -2.94
N ALA A 107 -16.50 -10.68 -3.63
CA ALA A 107 -17.95 -10.76 -3.41
C ALA A 107 -18.57 -12.09 -3.94
N GLU A 108 -17.99 -12.68 -4.98
CA GLU A 108 -18.39 -14.01 -5.48
C GLU A 108 -17.93 -15.14 -4.55
N GLN A 109 -16.73 -15.01 -3.93
CA GLN A 109 -16.24 -15.93 -2.90
C GLN A 109 -16.92 -15.75 -1.53
N TRP A 110 -17.36 -14.53 -1.21
CA TRP A 110 -17.98 -14.18 0.07
C TRP A 110 -19.40 -13.61 -0.13
N PRO A 111 -20.43 -14.41 -0.49
CA PRO A 111 -21.76 -13.88 -0.84
C PRO A 111 -22.48 -13.09 0.27
N GLU A 112 -22.18 -13.37 1.54
CA GLU A 112 -22.71 -12.66 2.71
C GLU A 112 -21.95 -11.35 3.02
N TRP A 113 -20.88 -11.04 2.29
CA TRP A 113 -20.07 -9.84 2.49
C TRP A 113 -20.72 -8.59 1.89
N ASP A 114 -21.30 -7.79 2.76
CA ASP A 114 -21.62 -6.39 2.48
C ASP A 114 -20.34 -5.58 2.27
N SER A 115 -20.09 -5.13 1.04
CA SER A 115 -18.87 -4.42 0.62
C SER A 115 -18.84 -2.92 0.99
N SER A 116 -19.58 -2.47 2.03
CA SER A 116 -19.89 -1.05 2.24
C SER A 116 -19.63 -0.32 3.59
N LYS A 117 -19.38 -0.84 4.81
CA LYS A 117 -18.84 -2.11 5.35
C LYS A 117 -17.45 -2.53 4.85
N ALA A 118 -16.67 -3.07 5.78
CA ALA A 118 -15.30 -3.58 5.70
C ALA A 118 -15.23 -4.77 6.67
N VAL A 119 -14.43 -5.81 6.40
CA VAL A 119 -14.50 -7.07 7.16
C VAL A 119 -13.69 -6.96 8.46
N THR A 120 -14.27 -7.35 9.59
CA THR A 120 -13.53 -7.53 10.86
C THR A 120 -12.86 -8.91 10.93
N PRO A 121 -11.77 -9.09 11.70
CA PRO A 121 -11.15 -10.42 11.86
C PRO A 121 -12.13 -11.52 12.30
N GLY A 122 -13.10 -11.18 13.17
CA GLY A 122 -14.14 -12.12 13.58
C GLY A 122 -15.11 -12.50 12.45
N GLU A 123 -15.51 -11.55 11.61
CA GLU A 123 -16.30 -11.84 10.40
C GLU A 123 -15.50 -12.65 9.38
N ALA A 124 -14.18 -12.39 9.26
CA ALA A 124 -13.29 -13.14 8.37
C ALA A 124 -13.29 -14.65 8.70
N TYR A 125 -13.25 -15.02 9.97
CA TYR A 125 -13.36 -16.43 10.39
C TYR A 125 -14.78 -16.98 10.31
N ALA A 126 -15.80 -16.18 10.66
CA ALA A 126 -17.18 -16.66 10.71
C ALA A 126 -17.75 -17.13 9.35
N VAL A 127 -17.20 -16.65 8.24
CA VAL A 127 -17.60 -17.07 6.87
C VAL A 127 -16.89 -18.35 6.42
N GLY A 128 -15.71 -18.68 6.99
CA GLY A 128 -15.15 -20.04 6.99
C GLY A 128 -14.82 -20.71 5.65
N GLY A 129 -14.72 -19.97 4.54
CA GLY A 129 -14.51 -20.59 3.22
C GLY A 129 -14.11 -19.67 2.05
N GLY A 130 -13.79 -18.39 2.30
CA GLY A 130 -13.31 -17.47 1.27
C GLY A 130 -11.83 -17.12 1.48
N GLU A 131 -11.09 -16.90 0.40
CA GLU A 131 -9.68 -16.48 0.45
C GLU A 131 -9.58 -14.97 0.76
N ILE A 132 -8.49 -14.52 1.38
CA ILE A 132 -8.20 -13.10 1.60
C ILE A 132 -7.00 -12.71 0.73
N THR A 133 -7.28 -12.39 -0.53
CA THR A 133 -6.26 -12.09 -1.54
C THR A 133 -5.52 -10.78 -1.21
N PRO A 134 -4.18 -10.78 -1.09
CA PRO A 134 -3.38 -9.58 -0.99
C PRO A 134 -3.48 -8.68 -2.23
N SER A 135 -3.30 -7.38 -2.05
CA SER A 135 -3.25 -6.43 -3.16
C SER A 135 -1.93 -6.54 -3.93
N SER A 136 -1.99 -6.88 -5.22
CA SER A 136 -0.82 -7.02 -6.12
C SER A 136 0.08 -5.78 -6.15
N LEU A 137 -0.49 -4.61 -5.84
CA LEU A 137 0.22 -3.36 -5.69
C LEU A 137 1.34 -3.44 -4.64
N LEU A 138 1.15 -4.18 -3.54
CA LEU A 138 2.16 -4.31 -2.49
C LEU A 138 3.46 -4.92 -3.03
N GLY A 139 3.36 -5.94 -3.90
CA GLY A 139 4.50 -6.52 -4.62
C GLY A 139 5.12 -5.62 -5.68
N ARG A 140 4.53 -4.46 -5.98
CA ARG A 140 5.10 -3.42 -6.85
C ARG A 140 5.63 -2.21 -6.08
N LEU A 141 5.66 -2.24 -4.75
CA LEU A 141 6.23 -1.14 -3.96
C LEU A 141 7.74 -1.32 -3.75
N GLY A 142 8.45 -0.19 -3.75
CA GLY A 142 9.85 -0.09 -3.37
C GLY A 142 10.08 1.07 -2.40
N LEU A 143 11.25 1.09 -1.76
CA LEU A 143 11.73 2.22 -0.96
C LEU A 143 12.93 2.83 -1.69
N ASN A 144 12.98 4.15 -1.82
CA ASN A 144 14.09 4.83 -2.49
C ASN A 144 15.27 5.10 -1.53
N SER A 145 16.39 5.55 -2.09
CA SER A 145 17.66 5.78 -1.38
C SER A 145 17.64 6.95 -0.38
N ASP A 146 16.56 7.77 -0.38
CA ASP A 146 16.30 8.74 0.69
C ASP A 146 15.77 8.06 1.97
N PHE A 147 15.47 6.74 1.94
CA PHE A 147 15.10 5.99 3.15
C PHE A 147 16.27 6.00 4.15
N PRO A 148 16.08 6.47 5.40
CA PRO A 148 17.20 6.76 6.29
C PRO A 148 18.13 5.56 6.53
N HIS A 149 19.40 5.74 6.17
CA HIS A 149 20.44 4.74 6.38
C HIS A 149 20.53 4.35 7.87
N PRO A 150 20.75 3.07 8.23
CA PRO A 150 20.85 2.60 9.63
C PRO A 150 21.76 3.44 10.55
N LEU A 151 22.81 4.02 9.99
CA LEU A 151 23.82 4.80 10.71
C LEU A 151 23.48 6.30 10.85
N CYS A 152 22.43 6.80 10.20
CA CYS A 152 21.92 8.15 10.44
C CYS A 152 21.17 8.17 11.78
N GLU A 153 21.70 8.87 12.77
CA GLU A 153 21.03 9.01 14.06
C GLU A 153 19.85 10.00 13.99
N GLU A 154 18.91 9.80 14.92
CA GLU A 154 17.73 10.63 15.22
C GLU A 154 16.61 10.76 14.14
N LEU A 155 15.52 10.03 14.41
CA LEU A 155 14.16 10.60 14.51
C LEU A 155 13.53 11.26 13.26
N GLN A 156 13.18 10.47 12.23
CA GLN A 156 11.83 10.61 11.61
C GLN A 156 11.25 9.48 10.72
N LEU A 157 11.85 8.27 10.71
CA LEU A 157 11.42 7.09 9.91
C LEU A 157 9.89 6.92 9.73
N ARG A 158 9.10 6.92 10.82
CA ARG A 158 7.61 6.79 10.80
C ARG A 158 6.90 7.81 9.87
N LYS A 159 7.46 9.00 9.68
CA LYS A 159 6.92 10.06 8.80
C LYS A 159 7.55 10.08 7.41
N GLN A 160 8.65 9.37 7.21
CA GLN A 160 9.47 9.42 5.99
C GLN A 160 9.22 8.23 5.04
N ILE A 161 8.82 7.05 5.51
CA ILE A 161 8.56 5.91 4.61
C ILE A 161 7.59 6.23 3.47
N LYS A 162 6.54 7.04 3.70
CA LYS A 162 5.58 7.50 2.68
C LYS A 162 6.17 8.51 1.67
N GLN A 163 7.33 9.08 2.00
CA GLN A 163 8.06 10.04 1.17
C GLN A 163 9.11 9.34 0.31
N CYS A 164 9.66 8.23 0.82
CA CYS A 164 10.65 7.36 0.18
C CYS A 164 10.01 6.22 -0.65
N ALA A 165 8.79 5.80 -0.32
CA ALA A 165 8.09 4.75 -1.05
C ALA A 165 7.77 5.18 -2.48
N PHE A 166 7.97 4.29 -3.44
CA PHE A 166 7.71 4.49 -4.87
C PHE A 166 7.09 3.25 -5.51
N ILE A 167 6.54 3.40 -6.71
CA ILE A 167 6.05 2.28 -7.51
C ILE A 167 7.19 1.77 -8.40
N ARG A 168 7.57 0.50 -8.25
CA ARG A 168 8.48 -0.19 -9.15
C ARG A 168 7.75 -0.54 -10.46
N LYS A 169 8.37 -0.16 -11.57
CA LYS A 169 8.06 -0.70 -12.90
C LYS A 169 8.94 -1.93 -13.12
N ASP A 170 8.49 -2.86 -13.95
CA ASP A 170 9.10 -4.19 -14.02
C ASP A 170 10.59 -4.15 -14.48
N ASP A 171 10.98 -3.13 -15.27
CA ASP A 171 12.38 -2.88 -15.71
C ASP A 171 13.20 -1.96 -14.78
N THR A 172 12.67 -1.49 -13.65
CA THR A 172 13.41 -0.57 -12.77
C THR A 172 14.40 -1.34 -11.90
N PRO A 173 15.69 -0.94 -11.80
CA PRO A 173 16.54 -1.43 -10.72
C PRO A 173 15.92 -1.10 -9.35
N GLY A 174 16.30 -1.85 -8.31
CA GLY A 174 15.62 -1.84 -7.00
C GLY A 174 15.62 -0.52 -6.22
N TRP A 175 16.17 0.55 -6.78
CA TRP A 175 16.21 1.92 -6.27
C TRP A 175 15.87 2.87 -7.42
N SER A 176 14.90 3.77 -7.19
CA SER A 176 14.54 4.80 -8.18
C SER A 176 13.97 6.05 -7.50
N ARG A 177 14.25 7.21 -8.09
CA ARG A 177 13.62 8.49 -7.73
C ARG A 177 12.33 8.78 -8.52
N ALA A 178 11.94 7.88 -9.43
CA ALA A 178 10.69 8.01 -10.17
C ALA A 178 9.47 7.93 -9.25
N ASP A 179 8.40 8.66 -9.60
CA ASP A 179 7.01 8.31 -9.30
C ASP A 179 6.75 7.90 -7.84
N LEU A 180 7.26 8.74 -6.92
CA LEU A 180 7.11 8.60 -5.48
C LEU A 180 5.63 8.47 -5.10
N LEU A 181 5.29 7.47 -4.29
CA LEU A 181 3.92 7.01 -4.04
C LEU A 181 2.99 8.12 -3.49
N LYS A 182 3.54 9.14 -2.84
CA LYS A 182 2.83 10.39 -2.45
C LYS A 182 2.12 11.11 -3.61
N GLN A 183 2.57 10.88 -4.86
CA GLN A 183 1.99 11.43 -6.08
C GLN A 183 0.87 10.54 -6.67
N HIS A 184 0.67 9.33 -6.14
CA HIS A 184 -0.24 8.30 -6.65
C HIS A 184 -1.44 8.08 -5.69
N PRO A 185 -2.44 8.99 -5.67
CA PRO A 185 -3.57 8.92 -4.74
C PRO A 185 -4.47 7.70 -4.93
N VAL A 186 -4.50 7.10 -6.12
CA VAL A 186 -5.16 5.80 -6.38
C VAL A 186 -4.40 4.71 -5.65
N ALA A 187 -3.10 4.53 -5.95
CA ALA A 187 -2.27 3.51 -5.32
C ALA A 187 -2.26 3.59 -3.78
N LEU A 188 -2.12 4.79 -3.20
CA LEU A 188 -2.18 4.98 -1.74
C LEU A 188 -3.52 4.59 -1.10
N ARG A 189 -4.62 4.66 -1.85
CA ARG A 189 -5.98 4.39 -1.34
C ARG A 189 -6.53 3.04 -1.73
N SER A 190 -5.91 2.33 -2.68
CA SER A 190 -6.19 0.92 -2.90
C SER A 190 -6.13 0.17 -1.57
N PHE A 191 -7.10 -0.71 -1.34
CA PHE A 191 -7.05 -1.60 -0.18
C PHE A 191 -5.84 -2.54 -0.25
N ALA A 192 -5.34 -2.93 0.92
CA ALA A 192 -4.23 -3.87 1.06
C ALA A 192 -4.65 -5.34 0.86
N THR A 193 -5.94 -5.65 1.06
CA THR A 193 -6.53 -7.00 0.91
C THR A 193 -7.89 -6.95 0.23
N PHE A 194 -8.33 -8.09 -0.32
CA PHE A 194 -9.65 -8.31 -0.89
C PHE A 194 -10.21 -9.67 -0.36
N PRO A 195 -11.30 -9.69 0.44
CA PRO A 195 -12.05 -8.53 0.94
C PRO A 195 -11.19 -7.63 1.83
N PHE A 196 -11.57 -6.35 1.93
CA PHE A 196 -10.75 -5.36 2.63
C PHE A 196 -11.02 -5.38 4.14
N LEU A 197 -9.97 -5.73 4.89
CA LEU A 197 -10.00 -5.94 6.34
C LEU A 197 -9.92 -4.63 7.11
N THR A 198 -10.54 -4.58 8.29
CA THR A 198 -10.42 -3.47 9.24
C THR A 198 -9.14 -3.52 10.08
N SER A 199 -8.60 -4.72 10.32
CA SER A 199 -7.30 -4.96 10.95
C SER A 199 -6.73 -6.30 10.48
N PHE A 200 -5.40 -6.41 10.36
CA PHE A 200 -4.70 -7.68 10.18
C PHE A 200 -3.31 -7.62 10.83
N TYR A 201 -2.68 -8.76 11.06
CA TYR A 201 -1.35 -8.82 11.67
C TYR A 201 -0.28 -8.87 10.58
N MET A 202 0.69 -7.95 10.65
CA MET A 202 1.92 -8.04 9.87
C MET A 202 2.95 -8.80 10.71
N LEU A 203 3.25 -10.03 10.28
CA LEU A 203 4.37 -10.78 10.83
C LEU A 203 5.68 -10.22 10.27
N ASN A 204 6.59 -9.92 11.18
CA ASN A 204 7.91 -9.42 10.84
C ASN A 204 8.76 -10.55 10.25
N LEU A 205 9.78 -10.19 9.46
CA LEU A 205 10.81 -11.11 8.97
C LEU A 205 11.36 -12.03 10.08
N HIS A 206 11.51 -11.47 11.28
CA HIS A 206 12.20 -12.10 12.40
C HIS A 206 11.51 -13.35 12.98
N ASP A 207 10.17 -13.41 12.96
CA ASP A 207 9.42 -14.29 13.84
C ASP A 207 8.11 -14.83 13.28
N GLN A 208 8.05 -16.16 13.19
CA GLN A 208 6.79 -16.91 13.23
C GLN A 208 6.45 -17.41 14.66
N GLU A 209 7.45 -17.50 15.56
CA GLU A 209 7.26 -18.06 16.92
C GLU A 209 7.13 -16.96 18.01
N TYR A 210 8.03 -15.97 18.07
CA TYR A 210 8.05 -14.98 19.15
C TYR A 210 7.27 -13.70 18.79
N LEU A 211 6.02 -13.70 19.24
CA LEU A 211 4.97 -12.66 19.10
C LEU A 211 5.34 -11.20 19.43
N GLU A 212 6.48 -10.92 20.07
CA GLU A 212 6.76 -9.61 20.69
C GLU A 212 6.96 -8.44 19.70
N SER A 213 7.06 -8.70 18.40
CA SER A 213 7.34 -7.67 17.38
C SER A 213 6.20 -7.37 16.39
N GLU A 214 5.03 -8.00 16.55
CA GLU A 214 3.84 -7.80 15.70
C GLU A 214 3.48 -6.30 15.52
N VAL A 215 2.93 -5.98 14.35
CA VAL A 215 2.27 -4.69 14.09
C VAL A 215 0.94 -4.93 13.41
N GLN A 216 -0.11 -4.35 13.98
CA GLN A 216 -1.49 -4.45 13.53
C GLN A 216 -1.94 -3.09 12.97
N PRO A 217 -1.88 -2.85 11.65
CA PRO A 217 -2.61 -1.74 11.06
C PRO A 217 -4.11 -1.83 11.42
N GLU A 218 -4.72 -0.70 11.76
CA GLU A 218 -6.16 -0.58 12.02
C GLU A 218 -6.78 0.53 11.17
N ASN A 219 -7.83 0.22 10.43
CA ASN A 219 -8.68 1.20 9.77
C ASN A 219 -10.12 0.67 9.64
N LYS A 220 -11.06 1.25 10.39
CA LYS A 220 -12.50 0.93 10.35
C LYS A 220 -13.15 1.05 8.96
N HIS A 221 -12.48 1.68 8.00
CA HIS A 221 -12.94 1.81 6.63
C HIS A 221 -12.37 0.77 5.66
N GLY A 222 -11.46 -0.09 6.11
CA GLY A 222 -10.64 -0.99 5.30
C GLY A 222 -9.21 -0.47 5.21
N ILE A 223 -8.22 -1.31 5.52
CA ILE A 223 -6.79 -0.97 5.46
C ILE A 223 -6.41 -0.63 4.02
N THR A 224 -5.90 0.59 3.81
CA THR A 224 -5.31 1.02 2.55
C THR A 224 -3.80 0.77 2.52
N VAL A 225 -3.20 0.78 1.33
CA VAL A 225 -1.74 0.75 1.16
C VAL A 225 -1.03 1.85 1.95
N HIS A 226 -1.64 3.03 2.09
CA HIS A 226 -1.14 4.09 2.97
C HIS A 226 -1.02 3.65 4.44
N ASP A 227 -2.04 2.94 4.95
CA ASP A 227 -2.11 2.54 6.35
C ASP A 227 -1.12 1.39 6.61
N TYR A 228 -1.07 0.41 5.70
CA TYR A 228 -0.05 -0.65 5.68
C TYR A 228 1.38 -0.07 5.69
N LEU A 229 1.69 0.90 4.82
CA LEU A 229 3.01 1.54 4.81
C LEU A 229 3.29 2.36 6.08
N THR A 230 2.26 2.83 6.79
CA THR A 230 2.44 3.48 8.10
C THR A 230 2.93 2.45 9.12
N ALA A 231 2.21 1.34 9.23
CA ALA A 231 2.56 0.20 10.08
C ALA A 231 3.96 -0.35 9.74
N LEU A 232 4.26 -0.55 8.45
CA LEU A 232 5.58 -0.98 7.98
C LEU A 232 6.69 -0.03 8.45
N GLY A 233 6.49 1.29 8.33
CA GLY A 233 7.44 2.29 8.83
C GLY A 233 7.70 2.24 10.34
N GLU A 234 6.78 1.67 11.12
CA GLU A 234 6.97 1.42 12.55
C GLU A 234 7.76 0.13 12.82
N VAL A 235 7.65 -0.89 11.95
CA VAL A 235 8.49 -2.10 11.98
C VAL A 235 9.91 -1.78 11.53
N LEU A 236 10.08 -1.15 10.37
CA LEU A 236 11.38 -0.94 9.73
C LEU A 236 12.32 -0.06 10.57
N GLY A 237 11.77 0.85 11.37
CA GLY A 237 12.53 1.68 12.31
C GLY A 237 12.95 1.01 13.62
N LYS A 238 12.56 -0.26 13.88
CA LYS A 238 13.04 -1.01 15.05
C LYS A 238 14.51 -1.43 14.83
N ARG A 239 15.44 -0.84 15.60
CA ARG A 239 16.84 -1.34 15.69
C ARG A 239 16.82 -2.77 16.23
N MET A 240 17.63 -3.65 15.63
CA MET A 240 17.81 -5.02 16.10
C MET A 240 19.02 -5.10 17.04
N SER A 241 18.96 -5.92 18.09
CA SER A 241 20.15 -6.28 18.86
C SER A 241 21.06 -7.22 18.05
N SER A 242 22.33 -7.32 18.45
CA SER A 242 23.26 -8.29 17.84
C SER A 242 22.81 -9.73 18.05
N ASP A 243 22.09 -10.02 19.13
CA ASP A 243 21.56 -11.34 19.44
C ASP A 243 20.35 -11.66 18.55
N GLN A 244 19.40 -10.72 18.42
CA GLN A 244 18.28 -10.81 17.47
C GLN A 244 18.79 -11.03 16.04
N LEU A 245 19.79 -10.27 15.59
CA LEU A 245 20.36 -10.48 14.25
C LEU A 245 21.02 -11.86 14.10
N ASN A 246 21.69 -12.37 15.15
CA ASN A 246 22.27 -13.72 15.10
C ASN A 246 21.20 -14.82 15.08
N ASP A 247 20.11 -14.65 15.82
CA ASP A 247 19.03 -15.63 15.87
C ASP A 247 18.22 -15.60 14.56
N PHE A 248 17.91 -14.42 13.99
CA PHE A 248 17.32 -14.29 12.65
C PHE A 248 18.12 -15.02 11.56
N LEU A 249 19.45 -14.87 11.58
CA LEU A 249 20.38 -15.54 10.66
C LEU A 249 20.47 -17.07 10.87
N ARG A 250 19.82 -17.61 11.92
CA ARG A 250 19.71 -19.04 12.22
C ARG A 250 18.30 -19.59 12.02
N THR A 251 17.27 -18.77 12.23
CA THR A 251 15.87 -19.20 12.22
C THR A 251 15.18 -19.11 10.86
N MET A 252 15.68 -18.31 9.91
CA MET A 252 15.06 -18.19 8.58
C MET A 252 14.91 -19.56 7.87
N PRO A 253 13.69 -20.11 7.71
CA PRO A 253 13.51 -21.50 7.24
C PRO A 253 13.75 -21.72 5.75
N HIS A 254 13.98 -20.64 5.00
CA HIS A 254 14.01 -20.62 3.54
C HIS A 254 15.38 -20.24 2.95
N LEU A 255 16.42 -20.13 3.79
CA LEU A 255 17.80 -20.04 3.29
C LEU A 255 18.26 -21.42 2.78
N PRO A 256 18.70 -21.55 1.51
CA PRO A 256 19.52 -22.68 1.12
C PRO A 256 20.83 -22.66 1.92
N ASP A 257 21.21 -23.80 2.49
CA ASP A 257 22.48 -24.16 3.15
C ASP A 257 23.14 -23.17 4.15
N GLY A 258 22.47 -22.06 4.50
CA GLY A 258 22.80 -21.16 5.60
C GLY A 258 23.33 -19.78 5.18
N ARG A 259 23.94 -19.07 6.15
CA ARG A 259 24.42 -17.68 5.99
C ARG A 259 25.34 -17.45 4.78
N GLU A 260 26.08 -18.46 4.33
CA GLU A 260 27.08 -18.30 3.27
C GLU A 260 26.49 -18.14 1.86
N ASP A 261 25.22 -18.49 1.67
CA ASP A 261 24.47 -18.25 0.43
C ASP A 261 23.79 -16.86 0.46
N LEU A 262 23.74 -16.24 1.64
CA LEU A 262 23.05 -14.98 1.90
C LEU A 262 23.95 -13.75 1.82
N PHE A 263 25.19 -13.88 2.29
CA PHE A 263 26.20 -12.83 2.26
C PHE A 263 27.48 -13.34 1.63
N PRO A 264 28.16 -12.55 0.79
CA PRO A 264 29.47 -12.90 0.26
C PRO A 264 30.42 -13.30 1.40
N LYS A 265 31.13 -14.43 1.24
CA LYS A 265 32.00 -15.02 2.28
C LYS A 265 33.17 -14.10 2.70
N THR A 266 33.36 -13.00 1.99
CA THR A 266 34.24 -11.86 2.26
C THR A 266 33.72 -10.89 3.33
N TRP A 267 32.41 -10.79 3.54
CA TRP A 267 31.80 -9.88 4.54
C TRP A 267 31.97 -10.46 5.95
N ALA A 268 32.67 -9.75 6.83
CA ALA A 268 32.79 -10.17 8.23
C ALA A 268 31.44 -10.04 8.96
N HIS A 269 31.29 -10.74 10.09
CA HIS A 269 30.06 -10.63 10.89
C HIS A 269 29.77 -9.20 11.37
N ARG A 270 30.82 -8.41 11.62
CA ARG A 270 30.72 -6.98 11.94
C ARG A 270 30.14 -6.16 10.77
N ASP A 271 30.48 -6.52 9.54
CA ASP A 271 30.11 -5.77 8.35
C ASP A 271 28.62 -5.99 8.03
N ILE A 272 28.16 -7.24 8.18
CA ILE A 272 26.73 -7.60 8.17
C ILE A 272 25.99 -6.85 9.29
N LEU A 273 26.52 -6.80 10.52
CA LEU A 273 25.91 -6.04 11.63
C LEU A 273 25.80 -4.54 11.34
N VAL A 274 26.71 -3.94 10.58
CA VAL A 274 26.62 -2.53 10.16
C VAL A 274 25.48 -2.34 9.17
N VAL A 275 25.46 -3.13 8.09
CA VAL A 275 24.46 -3.02 7.02
C VAL A 275 23.06 -3.44 7.47
N ALA A 276 22.92 -4.49 8.29
CA ALA A 276 21.64 -5.10 8.65
C ALA A 276 21.12 -4.74 10.07
N SER A 277 21.55 -3.61 10.64
CA SER A 277 21.28 -3.20 12.03
C SER A 277 19.81 -2.80 12.35
N ASN A 278 18.93 -2.74 11.36
CA ASN A 278 17.48 -2.63 11.55
C ASN A 278 16.71 -3.31 10.40
N VAL A 279 15.42 -3.59 10.62
CA VAL A 279 14.58 -4.29 9.64
C VAL A 279 14.45 -3.51 8.32
N GLY A 280 14.46 -2.17 8.35
CA GLY A 280 14.46 -1.33 7.15
C GLY A 280 15.70 -1.50 6.28
N SER A 281 16.87 -1.69 6.88
CA SER A 281 18.12 -1.89 6.14
C SER A 281 18.15 -3.20 5.37
N TRP A 282 17.36 -4.21 5.74
CA TRP A 282 17.21 -5.44 4.94
C TRP A 282 16.63 -5.17 3.55
N PHE A 283 15.96 -4.04 3.32
CA PHE A 283 15.54 -3.62 1.98
C PHE A 283 16.74 -3.19 1.10
N GLN A 284 17.94 -2.96 1.67
CA GLN A 284 19.21 -2.86 0.92
C GLN A 284 19.65 -4.22 0.36
N LEU A 285 19.40 -5.30 1.11
CA LEU A 285 19.82 -6.67 0.81
C LEU A 285 18.76 -7.47 0.01
N MET A 286 17.49 -7.06 0.09
CA MET A 286 16.36 -7.73 -0.55
C MET A 286 15.55 -6.82 -1.46
N ASN A 287 14.89 -7.42 -2.44
CA ASN A 287 13.70 -6.90 -3.08
C ASN A 287 12.48 -7.41 -2.32
N TRP A 288 11.69 -6.53 -1.70
CA TRP A 288 10.33 -6.88 -1.27
C TRP A 288 9.52 -7.37 -2.48
N THR A 289 8.81 -8.49 -2.41
CA THR A 289 8.05 -9.05 -3.54
C THR A 289 6.55 -9.14 -3.31
N GLY A 290 6.08 -9.06 -2.06
CA GLY A 290 4.67 -9.09 -1.76
C GLY A 290 4.37 -9.26 -0.27
N ILE A 291 3.12 -9.65 0.00
CA ILE A 291 2.75 -10.32 1.25
C ILE A 291 1.88 -11.52 0.89
N SER A 292 1.97 -12.60 1.65
CA SER A 292 1.07 -13.76 1.56
C SER A 292 0.37 -14.02 2.89
N GLN A 293 -0.83 -14.61 2.82
CA GLN A 293 -1.59 -14.99 4.00
C GLN A 293 -0.98 -16.24 4.65
N LEU A 294 -0.80 -16.23 5.97
CA LEU A 294 -0.34 -17.40 6.71
C LEU A 294 -1.50 -18.35 7.03
N GLU A 295 -1.45 -19.56 6.48
CA GLU A 295 -2.39 -20.65 6.79
C GLU A 295 -2.38 -21.02 8.29
N GLY A 296 -3.51 -21.52 8.80
CA GLY A 296 -3.62 -22.03 10.18
C GLY A 296 -3.62 -20.96 11.28
N SER A 297 -3.64 -19.67 10.96
CA SER A 297 -3.60 -18.54 11.91
C SER A 297 -4.91 -18.30 12.71
N GLU A 298 -5.82 -19.28 12.78
CA GLU A 298 -7.23 -19.15 13.21
C GLU A 298 -7.45 -18.47 14.58
N GLU A 299 -6.54 -18.64 15.53
CA GLU A 299 -6.68 -18.05 16.87
C GLU A 299 -6.40 -16.54 16.94
N ARG A 300 -5.68 -15.96 15.97
CA ARG A 300 -5.10 -14.60 16.09
C ARG A 300 -5.87 -13.52 15.32
N GLY A 301 -6.30 -13.83 14.10
CA GLY A 301 -6.70 -12.88 13.07
C GLY A 301 -5.95 -13.17 11.77
N PRO A 302 -6.41 -12.68 10.60
CA PRO A 302 -5.65 -12.81 9.36
C PRO A 302 -4.21 -12.32 9.53
N CYS A 303 -3.26 -13.25 9.44
CA CYS A 303 -1.83 -12.96 9.52
C CYS A 303 -1.23 -12.93 8.12
N PHE A 304 -0.37 -11.94 7.86
CA PHE A 304 0.35 -11.81 6.60
C PHE A 304 1.85 -11.78 6.85
N VAL A 305 2.59 -12.59 6.09
CA VAL A 305 4.06 -12.61 6.06
C VAL A 305 4.53 -11.73 4.90
N MET A 306 5.62 -10.99 5.09
CA MET A 306 6.26 -10.22 4.02
C MET A 306 7.18 -11.10 3.18
N GLU A 307 7.02 -11.04 1.86
CA GLU A 307 7.75 -11.88 0.91
C GLU A 307 8.93 -11.11 0.30
N PHE A 308 10.05 -11.78 0.06
CA PHE A 308 11.26 -11.13 -0.44
C PHE A 308 12.11 -12.04 -1.35
N ASP A 309 12.69 -11.44 -2.38
CA ASP A 309 13.77 -12.01 -3.19
C ASP A 309 15.12 -11.39 -2.79
N TRP A 310 16.19 -12.18 -2.81
CA TRP A 310 17.55 -11.69 -2.52
C TRP A 310 18.14 -10.89 -3.68
N LYS A 311 18.90 -9.83 -3.37
CA LYS A 311 19.70 -9.08 -4.35
C LYS A 311 21.08 -9.72 -4.48
N GLU A 312 21.68 -9.66 -5.67
CA GLU A 312 23.10 -9.97 -5.83
C GLU A 312 23.92 -8.91 -5.08
N LEU A 313 24.72 -9.34 -4.09
CA LEU A 313 25.48 -8.43 -3.22
C LEU A 313 26.92 -8.22 -3.72
N PRO A 314 27.44 -6.98 -3.72
CA PRO A 314 28.83 -6.69 -4.04
C PRO A 314 29.83 -7.44 -3.15
N LYS A 315 31.02 -7.74 -3.68
CA LYS A 315 32.00 -8.61 -3.01
C LYS A 315 32.71 -7.92 -1.86
N ASP A 316 32.90 -6.61 -1.94
CA ASP A 316 33.25 -5.78 -0.78
C ASP A 316 31.96 -5.18 -0.17
N VAL A 317 31.89 -5.13 1.16
CA VAL A 317 30.84 -4.38 1.85
C VAL A 317 30.93 -2.88 1.55
N ARG A 318 32.13 -2.37 1.22
CA ARG A 318 32.34 -0.98 0.81
C ARG A 318 31.62 -0.67 -0.49
N GLU A 319 31.77 -1.50 -1.51
CA GLU A 319 31.02 -1.37 -2.77
C GLU A 319 29.50 -1.28 -2.50
N HIS A 320 28.98 -2.07 -1.55
CA HIS A 320 27.57 -2.02 -1.14
C HIS A 320 27.19 -0.75 -0.37
N VAL A 321 28.06 -0.24 0.52
CA VAL A 321 27.81 1.00 1.27
C VAL A 321 27.91 2.24 0.37
N ASP A 322 28.92 2.28 -0.51
CA ASP A 322 29.20 3.38 -1.44
C ASP A 322 28.00 3.59 -2.41
N MET A 323 27.34 2.51 -2.84
CA MET A 323 26.05 2.55 -3.58
C MET A 323 24.93 3.35 -2.88
N TYR A 324 25.01 3.55 -1.57
CA TYR A 324 24.05 4.35 -0.78
C TYR A 324 24.64 5.65 -0.20
N GLU A 325 25.95 5.89 -0.38
CA GLU A 325 26.59 7.16 -0.02
C GLU A 325 26.57 8.14 -1.20
N ASP A 326 26.90 7.69 -2.42
CA ASP A 326 26.97 8.53 -3.63
C ASP A 326 25.59 9.00 -4.14
N GLU A 327 24.51 8.28 -3.82
CA GLU A 327 23.15 8.74 -4.15
C GLU A 327 22.63 9.85 -3.23
N ARG A 328 23.34 10.23 -2.16
CA ARG A 328 22.92 11.35 -1.30
C ARG A 328 23.02 12.66 -2.09
N PRO A 329 21.95 13.45 -2.21
CA PRO A 329 22.03 14.75 -2.88
C PRO A 329 22.94 15.68 -2.08
N CYS A 330 24.15 15.94 -2.61
CA CYS A 330 24.95 17.08 -2.18
C CYS A 330 24.09 18.35 -2.29
N THR A 331 24.06 19.13 -1.21
CA THR A 331 23.19 20.29 -0.98
C THR A 331 21.69 19.98 -0.88
N LEU A 332 21.17 20.07 0.35
CA LEU A 332 19.98 20.88 0.57
C LEU A 332 20.33 22.30 0.11
N VAL A 333 19.80 22.73 -1.03
CA VAL A 333 20.00 24.11 -1.49
C VAL A 333 19.14 25.04 -0.62
N GLU A 334 19.79 25.76 0.29
CA GLU A 334 19.19 26.90 1.02
C GLU A 334 18.88 28.03 0.02
N GLY A 335 17.76 27.89 -0.71
CA GLY A 335 17.53 28.69 -1.93
C GLY A 335 16.08 28.78 -2.39
N VAL A 336 15.12 28.86 -1.46
CA VAL A 336 13.75 29.32 -1.78
C VAL A 336 13.52 30.69 -1.13
N PRO A 337 13.76 31.81 -1.83
CA PRO A 337 13.22 33.10 -1.41
C PRO A 337 11.69 33.05 -1.55
N ALA A 338 10.97 33.50 -0.53
CA ALA A 338 9.51 33.44 -0.50
C ALA A 338 8.85 34.46 -1.46
N PRO A 339 7.88 34.03 -2.29
CA PRO A 339 6.85 34.87 -2.88
C PRO A 339 5.61 34.96 -1.96
#